data_AF-A0A0B2C356-F1
#
_entry.id   AF-A0A0B2C356-F1
#
_cell.length_a   1.000
_cell.length_b   1.000
_cell.length_c   1.000
_cell.angle_alpha   90.00
_cell.angle_beta   90.00
_cell.angle_gamma   90.00
#
_symmetry.space_group_name_H-M   'P 1'
#
loop_
_entity.id
_entity.type
_entity.pdbx_description
1 polymer ?
#
loop_
_entity_poly.entity_id
_entity_poly.type
_entity_poly.pdbx_seq_one_letter_code
_entity_poly.pdbx_strand_id
1 'polypeptide(L)'
;MEDIDGLAQLIAQIKQRESERDASRRELQLGEFLVEGWRVPADRIAALRSLSRTEVAVMRFLGWGRANKDIASLLNIHENTVRTHLNNAIGKLDVDGSRGLACLAGLLFHPVE
;
A
#
# COMPACT_ATOMS: atom_id res chain seq x y z
N MET A 1 12.92 -36.32 -14.14
CA MET A 1 11.60 -36.18 -14.78
C MET A 1 10.61 -35.52 -13.82
N GLU A 2 10.61 -35.86 -12.52
CA GLU A 2 9.81 -35.20 -11.47
C GLU A 2 10.04 -33.68 -11.31
N ASP A 3 11.26 -33.17 -11.53
CA ASP A 3 11.57 -31.73 -11.37
C ASP A 3 10.90 -30.81 -12.41
N ILE A 4 10.66 -31.32 -13.62
CA ILE A 4 10.05 -30.53 -14.71
C ILE A 4 8.55 -30.39 -14.47
N ASP A 5 7.91 -31.44 -13.94
CA ASP A 5 6.48 -31.41 -13.60
C ASP A 5 6.22 -30.49 -12.41
N GLY A 6 7.12 -30.45 -11.42
CA GLY A 6 7.05 -29.51 -10.30
C GLY A 6 7.16 -28.04 -10.75
N LEU A 7 8.09 -27.74 -11.67
CA LEU A 7 8.23 -26.39 -12.23
C LEU A 7 7.01 -25.99 -13.07
N ALA A 8 6.48 -26.90 -13.88
CA ALA A 8 5.28 -26.65 -14.68
C ALA A 8 4.05 -26.37 -13.80
N GLN A 9 3.87 -27.13 -12.72
CA GLN A 9 2.83 -26.87 -11.73
C GLN A 9 3.00 -25.52 -11.03
N LEU A 10 4.23 -25.16 -10.65
CA LEU A 10 4.50 -23.86 -10.03
C LEU A 10 4.19 -22.69 -10.99
N ILE A 11 4.60 -22.80 -12.26
CA ILE A 11 4.29 -21.79 -13.29
C ILE A 11 2.77 -21.68 -13.51
N ALA A 12 2.05 -22.80 -13.54
CA ALA A 12 0.60 -22.80 -13.66
C ALA A 12 -0.07 -22.12 -12.45
N GLN A 13 0.40 -22.38 -11.24
CA GLN A 13 -0.09 -21.73 -10.03
C GLN A 13 0.22 -20.22 -10.01
N ILE A 14 1.40 -19.80 -10.46
CA ILE A 14 1.75 -18.38 -10.58
C ILE A 14 0.83 -17.70 -11.60
N LYS A 15 0.65 -18.28 -12.79
CA LYS A 15 -0.23 -17.75 -13.83
C LYS A 15 -1.68 -17.65 -13.38
N GLN A 16 -2.16 -18.66 -12.64
CA GLN A 16 -3.52 -18.66 -12.08
C GLN A 16 -3.69 -17.52 -11.08
N ARG A 17 -2.75 -17.35 -10.14
CA ARG A 17 -2.76 -16.23 -9.18
C ARG A 17 -2.57 -14.87 -9.84
N GLU A 18 -1.79 -14.79 -10.91
CA GLU A 18 -1.67 -13.58 -11.72
C GLU A 18 -2.97 -13.26 -12.43
N SER A 19 -3.67 -14.25 -13.00
CA SER A 19 -4.98 -14.04 -13.63
C SER A 19 -6.06 -13.62 -12.64
N GLU A 20 -6.04 -14.16 -11.43
CA GLU A 20 -6.91 -13.74 -10.31
C GLU A 20 -6.58 -12.31 -9.84
N ARG A 21 -5.29 -11.93 -9.85
CA ARG A 21 -4.85 -10.54 -9.65
C ARG A 21 -5.29 -9.61 -10.79
N ASP A 22 -5.19 -10.06 -12.03
CA ASP A 22 -5.52 -9.27 -13.22
C ASP A 22 -7.03 -9.11 -13.39
N ALA A 23 -7.84 -10.06 -12.90
CA ALA A 23 -9.29 -9.91 -12.76
C ALA A 23 -9.70 -8.78 -11.79
N SER A 24 -8.78 -8.32 -10.93
CA SER A 24 -8.97 -7.11 -10.12
C SER A 24 -8.65 -5.81 -10.87
N ARG A 25 -8.35 -5.86 -12.17
CA ARG A 25 -8.36 -4.68 -13.06
C ARG A 25 -9.76 -4.06 -13.05
N ARG A 26 -9.94 -3.09 -12.16
CA ARG A 26 -11.04 -2.14 -12.30
C ARG A 26 -10.70 -1.25 -13.48
N GLU A 27 -11.16 -1.62 -14.67
CA GLU A 27 -11.27 -0.66 -15.76
C GLU A 27 -12.07 0.52 -15.23
N LEU A 28 -11.42 1.68 -15.16
CA LEU A 28 -12.00 2.86 -14.54
C LEU A 28 -12.48 3.76 -15.67
N GLN A 29 -13.80 3.97 -15.72
CA GLN A 29 -14.38 4.92 -16.65
C GLN A 29 -14.16 6.33 -16.10
N LEU A 30 -13.23 7.08 -16.70
CA LEU A 30 -12.96 8.48 -16.39
C LEU A 30 -13.50 9.36 -17.52
N GLY A 31 -14.77 9.75 -17.41
CA GLY A 31 -15.47 10.43 -18.49
C GLY A 31 -15.66 9.50 -19.69
N GLU A 32 -15.12 9.87 -20.85
CA GLU A 32 -15.11 9.03 -22.07
C GLU A 32 -13.96 8.04 -22.13
N PHE A 33 -12.95 8.18 -21.26
CA PHE A 33 -11.76 7.32 -21.28
C PHE A 33 -11.95 6.09 -20.41
N LEU A 34 -11.69 4.92 -21.01
CA LEU A 34 -11.46 3.68 -20.28
C LEU A 34 -9.97 3.60 -19.97
N VAL A 35 -9.60 3.79 -18.71
CA VAL A 35 -8.21 3.64 -18.26
C VAL A 35 -8.01 2.30 -17.57
N GLU A 36 -6.87 1.66 -17.86
CA GLU A 36 -6.42 0.49 -17.12
C GLU A 36 -6.30 0.91 -15.65
N GLY A 37 -7.02 0.20 -14.77
CA GLY A 37 -7.03 0.47 -13.34
C GLY A 37 -5.63 0.47 -12.73
N TRP A 38 -5.52 1.05 -11.53
CA TRP A 38 -4.23 1.14 -10.85
C TRP A 38 -3.62 -0.25 -10.66
N ARG A 39 -2.34 -0.40 -11.00
CA ARG A 39 -1.57 -1.65 -10.77
C ARG A 39 -1.13 -1.79 -9.31
N VAL A 40 -2.08 -1.66 -8.38
CA VAL A 40 -1.85 -1.88 -6.96
C VAL A 40 -2.49 -3.22 -6.59
N PRO A 41 -1.73 -4.17 -6.01
CA PRO A 41 -2.28 -5.44 -5.55
C PRO A 41 -3.46 -5.23 -4.59
N ALA A 42 -4.52 -6.05 -4.74
CA ALA A 42 -5.77 -5.88 -3.98
C ALA A 42 -5.57 -5.99 -2.47
N ASP A 43 -4.63 -6.84 -2.03
CA ASP A 43 -4.18 -6.97 -0.64
C ASP A 43 -3.59 -5.67 -0.10
N ARG A 44 -2.81 -4.94 -0.91
CA ARG A 44 -2.27 -3.62 -0.54
C ARG A 44 -3.39 -2.60 -0.39
N ILE A 45 -4.39 -2.61 -1.27
CA ILE A 45 -5.56 -1.71 -1.16
C ILE A 45 -6.34 -2.01 0.12
N ALA A 46 -6.58 -3.28 0.45
CA ALA A 46 -7.24 -3.69 1.68
C ALA A 46 -6.45 -3.25 2.92
N ALA A 47 -5.13 -3.42 2.92
CA ALA A 47 -4.26 -2.97 4.00
C ALA A 47 -4.30 -1.44 4.17
N LEU A 48 -4.29 -0.67 3.08
CA LEU A 48 -4.43 0.79 3.12
C LEU A 48 -5.76 1.22 3.74
N ARG A 49 -6.87 0.54 3.42
CA ARG A 49 -8.20 0.80 4.01
C ARG A 49 -8.28 0.49 5.51
N SER A 50 -7.33 -0.29 6.06
CA SER A 50 -7.27 -0.58 7.50
C SER A 50 -6.58 0.54 8.31
N LEU A 51 -5.94 1.48 7.63
CA LEU A 51 -5.29 2.61 8.28
C LEU A 51 -6.33 3.60 8.82
N SER A 52 -6.07 4.11 10.02
CA SER A 52 -6.82 5.23 10.57
C SER A 52 -6.48 6.53 9.84
N ARG A 53 -7.36 7.52 9.96
CA ARG A 53 -7.14 8.87 9.40
C ARG A 53 -5.81 9.49 9.84
N THR A 54 -5.42 9.30 11.09
CA THR A 54 -4.16 9.84 11.62
C THR A 54 -2.95 9.08 11.06
N GLU A 55 -3.02 7.75 10.94
CA GLU A 55 -1.96 6.94 10.32
C GLU A 55 -1.75 7.33 8.86
N VAL A 56 -2.84 7.52 8.10
CA VAL A 56 -2.79 8.04 6.72
C VAL A 56 -2.13 9.41 6.68
N ALA A 57 -2.55 10.35 7.54
CA ALA A 57 -2.01 11.71 7.55
C ALA A 57 -0.51 11.72 7.84
N VAL A 58 -0.08 10.99 8.86
CA VAL A 58 1.33 10.87 9.25
C VAL A 58 2.15 10.21 8.13
N MET A 59 1.65 9.14 7.51
CA MET A 59 2.30 8.45 6.39
C MET A 59 2.44 9.35 5.15
N ARG A 60 1.45 10.21 4.84
CA ARG A 60 1.55 11.20 3.74
C ARG A 60 2.70 12.17 3.94
N PHE A 61 2.80 12.78 5.13
CA PHE A 61 3.90 13.70 5.42
C PHE A 61 5.25 13.01 5.43
N LEU A 62 5.32 11.77 5.91
CA LEU A 62 6.53 10.94 5.82
C LEU A 62 6.95 10.74 4.35
N GLY A 63 6.00 10.44 3.46
CA GLY A 63 6.24 10.29 2.02
C GLY A 63 6.80 11.55 1.35
N TRP A 64 6.48 12.74 1.89
CA TRP A 64 7.05 14.02 1.47
C TRP A 64 8.42 14.33 2.12
N GLY A 65 8.99 13.38 2.86
CA GLY A 65 10.30 13.54 3.50
C GLY A 65 10.30 14.40 4.76
N ARG A 66 9.15 14.62 5.40
CA ARG A 66 9.08 15.39 6.65
C ARG A 66 9.63 14.59 7.83
N ALA A 67 10.35 15.28 8.72
CA ALA A 67 10.82 14.68 9.97
C ALA A 67 9.67 14.55 10.98
N ASN A 68 9.75 13.60 11.91
CA ASN A 68 8.69 13.34 12.90
C ASN A 68 8.31 14.60 13.71
N LYS A 69 9.28 15.45 14.02
CA LYS A 69 9.05 16.74 14.70
C LYS A 69 8.21 17.69 13.86
N ASP A 70 8.46 17.77 12.55
CA ASP A 70 7.67 18.62 11.64
C ASP A 70 6.26 18.08 11.49
N ILE A 71 6.11 16.75 11.36
CA ILE A 71 4.80 16.09 11.29
C ILE A 71 3.99 16.36 12.56
N ALA A 72 4.63 16.26 13.73
CA ALA A 72 4.02 16.57 15.01
C ALA A 72 3.51 18.01 15.06
N SER A 73 4.32 18.98 14.61
CA SER A 73 3.91 20.38 14.50
C SER A 73 2.75 20.59 13.52
N LEU A 74 2.78 19.94 12.35
CA LEU A 74 1.74 20.05 11.33
C LEU A 74 0.39 19.47 11.78
N LEU A 75 0.42 18.40 12.56
CA LEU A 75 -0.77 17.70 13.06
C LEU A 75 -1.19 18.13 14.48
N ASN A 76 -0.44 19.04 15.11
CA ASN A 76 -0.64 19.47 16.49
C ASN A 76 -0.72 18.30 17.49
N ILE A 77 0.23 17.36 17.40
CA ILE A 77 0.38 16.20 18.30
C ILE A 77 1.82 16.08 18.79
N HIS A 78 2.06 15.22 19.78
CA HIS A 78 3.43 14.96 20.24
C HIS A 78 4.23 14.12 19.23
N GLU A 79 5.54 14.36 19.14
CA GLU A 79 6.44 13.58 18.28
C GLU A 79 6.41 12.08 18.61
N ASN A 80 6.26 11.72 19.89
CA ASN A 80 6.12 10.32 20.28
C ASN A 80 4.82 9.70 19.74
N THR A 81 3.73 10.47 19.67
CA THR A 81 2.46 10.04 19.08
C THR A 81 2.61 9.79 17.58
N VAL A 82 3.38 10.63 16.87
CA VAL A 82 3.73 10.38 15.46
C VAL A 82 4.44 9.03 15.30
N ARG A 83 5.45 8.74 16.14
CA ARG A 83 6.17 7.45 16.10
C ARG A 83 5.23 6.28 16.35
N THR A 84 4.30 6.38 17.29
CA THR A 84 3.29 5.35 17.54
C THR A 84 2.41 5.13 16.32
N HIS A 85 1.89 6.18 15.69
CA HIS A 85 1.09 6.05 14.46
C HIS A 85 1.89 5.43 13.31
N LEU A 86 3.17 5.81 13.14
CA LEU A 86 4.06 5.19 12.15
C LEU A 86 4.26 3.69 12.41
N ASN A 87 4.51 3.30 13.67
CA ASN A 87 4.70 1.90 14.03
C ASN A 87 3.43 1.07 13.82
N ASN A 88 2.27 1.64 14.12
CA ASN A 88 0.99 0.97 13.86
C ASN A 88 0.75 0.82 12.35
N ALA A 89 1.05 1.84 11.55
CA ALA A 89 0.93 1.78 10.09
C ALA A 89 1.91 0.74 9.50
N ILE A 90 3.14 0.68 10.01
CA ILE A 90 4.15 -0.33 9.67
C ILE A 90 3.61 -1.74 9.90
N GLY A 91 3.04 -2.00 11.08
CA GLY A 91 2.47 -3.31 11.41
C GLY A 91 1.26 -3.67 10.56
N LYS A 92 0.40 -2.69 10.22
CA LYS A 92 -0.78 -2.91 9.36
C LYS A 92 -0.43 -3.18 7.90
N LEU A 93 0.61 -2.53 7.39
CA LEU A 93 1.05 -2.66 6.00
C LEU A 93 2.10 -3.75 5.80
N ASP A 94 2.57 -4.37 6.87
CA ASP A 94 3.60 -5.41 6.87
C ASP A 94 4.85 -4.97 6.09
N VAL A 95 5.39 -3.82 6.48
CA VAL A 95 6.57 -3.22 5.85
C VAL A 95 7.75 -3.12 6.80
N ASP A 96 8.97 -3.24 6.26
CA ASP A 96 10.19 -3.13 7.05
C ASP A 96 10.54 -1.68 7.36
N GLY A 97 9.89 -1.17 8.41
CA GLY A 97 10.20 0.12 9.00
C GLY A 97 9.74 1.33 8.19
N SER A 98 10.22 2.50 8.59
CA SER A 98 9.74 3.79 8.08
C SER A 98 10.12 4.06 6.63
N ARG A 99 11.24 3.50 6.14
CA ARG A 99 11.65 3.67 4.72
C ARG A 99 10.70 2.94 3.79
N GLY A 100 10.36 1.68 4.09
CA GLY A 100 9.36 0.92 3.33
C GLY A 100 8.01 1.62 3.36
N LEU A 101 7.61 2.12 4.53
CA LEU A 101 6.40 2.91 4.68
C LEU A 101 6.40 4.19 3.81
N ALA A 102 7.52 4.93 3.77
CA ALA A 102 7.64 6.13 2.94
C ALA A 102 7.51 5.82 1.44
N CYS A 103 8.08 4.70 0.97
CA CYS A 103 7.92 4.26 -0.42
C CYS A 103 6.45 3.96 -0.78
N LEU A 104 5.68 3.42 0.18
CA LEU A 104 4.25 3.14 -0.04
C LEU A 104 3.36 4.39 0.11
N ALA A 105 3.86 5.52 0.59
CA ALA A 105 3.06 6.74 0.74
C ALA A 105 2.44 7.22 -0.58
N GLY A 106 3.09 6.94 -1.72
CA GLY A 106 2.53 7.20 -3.05
C GLY A 106 1.24 6.41 -3.33
N LEU A 107 0.98 5.31 -2.63
CA LEU A 107 -0.29 4.59 -2.76
C LEU A 107 -1.47 5.31 -2.11
N LEU A 108 -1.23 6.32 -1.25
CA LEU A 108 -2.29 7.10 -0.59
C LEU A 108 -2.97 8.13 -1.50
N PHE A 109 -2.59 8.20 -2.77
CA PHE A 109 -3.44 8.78 -3.81
C PHE A 109 -4.70 7.93 -4.05
N HIS A 110 -4.68 6.65 -3.63
CA HIS A 110 -5.88 5.82 -3.60
C HIS A 110 -6.81 6.32 -2.48
N PRO A 111 -8.13 6.42 -2.72
CA PRO A 111 -9.07 6.74 -1.66
C PRO A 111 -8.93 5.74 -0.51
N VAL A 112 -8.63 6.29 0.66
CA VAL A 112 -8.67 5.65 1.98
C VAL A 112 -9.94 6.19 2.63
N GLU A 113 -10.90 5.31 2.87
CA GLU A 113 -12.24 5.63 3.39
C GLU A 113 -12.18 6.04 4.88
#